data_AF-A0A8T2Y2H3-F1
#
_entry.id   AF-A0A8T2Y2H3-F1
#
_cell.length_a   1.000
_cell.length_b   1.000
_cell.length_c   1.000
_cell.angle_alpha   90.00
_cell.angle_beta   90.00
_cell.angle_gamma   90.00
#
_symmetry.space_group_name_H-M   'P 1'
#
loop_
_entity.id
_entity.type
_entity.pdbx_description
1 polymer ?
#
loop_
_entity_poly.entity_id
_entity_poly.type
_entity_poly.pdbx_seq_one_letter_code
_entity_poly.pdbx_strand_id
1 'polypeptide(L)'
;MVNDVEDDDSCPKPVGRSSVFYYGVGHMLNDITAACWFTYLLLFLTEIGLSPRDAAIVMLAGQIADGFATVFAGELIDRFGHFKIWHGAGSILAAISFSSVFGGCLPCKILASSSPIIETISYSTSAAIFNVGWAATQVSHMSMVNCISLNSTSRVVMTSCRNAFTMVANLSLYAVALVVFSTTKATTHSDIENQYHWIAYTSIFIGCCFVGIFHLGTKEPRLKIRVHGTSYARISWTYWFKKVLYYQVGLVYMLTRLAQNVSQAYLAFYVIEDMRMAKSAKALVPAIIYISSFIVSIIMQEMYWTGQRLKAYYCAGGVLWVFCGASILFLPRSLSAFMYVISVFIGVANTLMTVWHSILHFRLYFMWWNCVVKSPLLVILWFHSPISLSPDSS
;
A
#
# COMPACT_ATOMS: atom_id res chain seq x y z
N MET A 1 -7.02 24.69 -48.52
CA MET A 1 -6.70 23.25 -48.57
C MET A 1 -5.35 23.03 -47.93
N VAL A 2 -5.32 22.72 -46.64
CA VAL A 2 -4.71 21.50 -46.07
C VAL A 2 -5.49 21.30 -44.78
N ASN A 3 -6.19 20.17 -44.70
CA ASN A 3 -7.06 19.81 -43.59
C ASN A 3 -6.18 19.34 -42.43
N ASP A 4 -6.17 20.06 -41.32
CA ASP A 4 -5.82 19.49 -40.02
C ASP A 4 -6.97 18.57 -39.62
N VAL A 5 -6.86 17.32 -40.04
CA VAL A 5 -7.73 16.23 -39.60
C VAL A 5 -7.43 16.03 -38.11
N GLU A 6 -8.37 16.49 -37.29
CA GLU A 6 -8.56 16.05 -35.92
C GLU A 6 -8.39 14.53 -35.87
N ASP A 7 -7.34 14.08 -35.18
CA ASP A 7 -7.08 12.67 -34.92
C ASP A 7 -8.24 12.16 -34.04
N ASP A 8 -9.24 11.58 -34.71
CA ASP A 8 -10.45 10.99 -34.13
C ASP A 8 -10.03 9.87 -33.15
N ASP A 9 -9.91 10.25 -31.87
CA ASP A 9 -9.46 9.40 -30.75
C ASP A 9 -10.60 8.46 -30.28
N SER A 10 -11.33 7.88 -31.25
CA SER A 10 -12.52 7.03 -31.03
C SER A 10 -12.17 5.57 -30.68
N CYS A 11 -10.89 5.18 -30.75
CA CYS A 11 -10.41 3.87 -30.31
C CYS A 11 -9.39 3.98 -29.16
N PRO A 12 -9.61 3.33 -27.99
CA PRO A 12 -8.65 3.36 -26.88
C PRO A 12 -7.31 2.70 -27.28
N LYS A 13 -6.34 3.51 -27.73
CA LYS A 13 -5.00 3.03 -28.07
C LYS A 13 -4.33 2.36 -26.85
N PRO A 14 -3.63 1.22 -27.03
CA PRO A 14 -2.93 0.55 -25.93
C PRO A 14 -1.81 1.45 -25.39
N VAL A 15 -1.63 1.44 -24.07
CA VAL A 15 -0.60 2.27 -23.41
C VAL A 15 0.79 1.72 -23.72
N GLY A 16 1.72 2.58 -24.11
CA GLY A 16 3.10 2.18 -24.38
C GLY A 16 3.80 1.60 -23.14
N ARG A 17 4.68 0.61 -23.34
CA ARG A 17 5.41 -0.09 -22.26
C ARG A 17 6.14 0.86 -21.31
N SER A 18 6.75 1.93 -21.83
CA SER A 18 7.45 2.93 -21.02
C SER A 18 6.51 3.66 -20.06
N SER A 19 5.27 3.98 -20.47
CA SER A 19 4.30 4.63 -19.59
C SER A 19 3.80 3.69 -18.48
N VAL A 20 3.71 2.39 -18.75
CA VAL A 20 3.37 1.38 -17.74
C VAL A 20 4.47 1.30 -16.68
N PHE A 21 5.73 1.27 -17.11
CA PHE A 21 6.89 1.25 -16.21
C PHE A 21 6.96 2.53 -15.36
N TYR A 22 6.92 3.71 -15.99
CA TYR A 22 7.02 4.98 -15.28
C TYR A 22 5.89 5.15 -14.27
N TYR A 23 4.65 4.77 -14.62
CA TYR A 23 3.56 4.78 -13.65
C TYR A 23 3.80 3.81 -12.49
N GLY A 24 4.24 2.57 -12.78
CA GLY A 24 4.45 1.52 -11.78
C GLY A 24 5.44 1.91 -10.68
N VAL A 25 6.52 2.61 -11.04
CA VAL A 25 7.57 3.02 -10.07
C VAL A 25 7.17 4.19 -9.17
N GLY A 26 6.12 4.94 -9.51
CA GLY A 26 5.77 6.18 -8.81
C GLY A 26 5.45 6.01 -7.32
N HIS A 27 4.91 4.85 -6.93
CA HIS A 27 4.51 4.59 -5.55
C HIS A 27 5.63 3.99 -4.66
N MET A 28 6.85 3.81 -5.21
CA MET A 28 7.93 3.10 -4.54
C MET A 28 8.31 3.71 -3.18
N LEU A 29 8.44 5.04 -3.10
CA LEU A 29 8.77 5.72 -1.84
C LEU A 29 7.72 5.45 -0.75
N ASN A 30 6.43 5.54 -1.11
CA ASN A 30 5.33 5.26 -0.20
C ASN A 30 5.31 3.80 0.28
N ASP A 31 5.63 2.86 -0.60
CA ASP A 31 5.61 1.44 -0.28
C ASP A 31 6.80 1.03 0.62
N ILE A 32 8.00 1.55 0.32
CA ILE A 32 9.21 1.33 1.15
C ILE A 32 9.00 1.93 2.55
N THR A 33 8.51 3.17 2.63
CA THR A 33 8.30 3.84 3.93
C THR A 33 7.16 3.19 4.72
N ALA A 34 6.08 2.75 4.07
CA ALA A 34 5.02 1.99 4.73
C ALA A 34 5.51 0.65 5.30
N ALA A 35 6.33 -0.09 4.54
CA ALA A 35 6.92 -1.34 5.00
C ALA A 35 7.76 -1.14 6.27
N CYS A 36 8.54 -0.06 6.30
CA CYS A 36 9.40 0.29 7.43
C CYS A 36 8.57 0.80 8.61
N TRP A 37 7.57 1.64 8.35
CA TRP A 37 6.61 2.13 9.33
C TRP A 37 5.93 0.98 10.05
N PHE A 38 5.28 0.07 9.32
CA PHE A 38 4.57 -1.04 9.95
C PHE A 38 5.55 -1.99 10.63
N THR A 39 6.66 -2.39 10.00
CA THR A 39 7.52 -3.43 10.59
C THR A 39 8.36 -2.94 11.78
N TYR A 40 8.86 -1.70 11.74
CA TYR A 40 9.94 -1.27 12.63
C TYR A 40 9.61 -0.09 13.53
N LEU A 41 8.57 0.71 13.26
CA LEU A 41 8.31 1.93 14.05
C LEU A 41 8.11 1.63 15.53
N LEU A 42 7.18 0.75 15.87
CA LEU A 42 6.87 0.46 17.27
C LEU A 42 8.07 -0.16 17.99
N LEU A 43 8.79 -1.07 17.31
CA LEU A 43 10.00 -1.68 17.83
C LEU A 43 11.08 -0.62 18.11
N PHE A 44 11.34 0.27 17.16
CA PHE A 44 12.27 1.37 17.33
C PHE A 44 11.89 2.27 18.52
N LEU A 45 10.64 2.74 18.58
CA LEU A 45 10.17 3.64 19.65
C LEU A 45 10.31 3.01 21.05
N THR A 46 10.07 1.71 21.17
CA THR A 46 10.25 1.00 22.45
C THR A 46 11.72 0.72 22.78
N GLU A 47 12.57 0.41 21.79
CA GLU A 47 14.02 0.21 21.98
C GLU A 47 14.75 1.50 22.38
N ILE A 48 14.26 2.69 21.96
CA ILE A 48 14.81 3.99 22.39
C ILE A 48 14.28 4.45 23.76
N GLY A 49 13.29 3.74 24.32
CA GLY A 49 12.85 3.95 25.71
C GLY A 49 11.46 4.58 25.90
N LEU A 50 10.67 4.79 24.84
CA LEU A 50 9.26 5.17 25.04
C LEU A 50 8.50 3.99 25.65
N SER A 51 7.51 4.32 26.50
CA SER A 51 6.60 3.30 27.00
C SER A 51 5.80 2.68 25.83
N PRO A 52 5.41 1.39 25.90
CA PRO A 52 4.60 0.77 24.86
C PRO A 52 3.28 1.53 24.58
N ARG A 53 2.73 2.18 25.61
CA ARG A 53 1.55 3.04 25.49
C ARG A 53 1.85 4.26 24.63
N ASP A 54 2.96 4.94 24.87
CA ASP A 54 3.31 6.16 24.15
C ASP A 54 3.72 5.86 22.70
N ALA A 55 4.46 4.76 22.47
CA ALA A 55 4.75 4.29 21.12
C ALA A 55 3.47 3.97 20.32
N ALA A 56 2.46 3.37 20.96
CA ALA A 56 1.15 3.13 20.34
C ALA A 56 0.40 4.45 20.03
N ILE A 57 0.50 5.46 20.90
CA ILE A 57 -0.08 6.80 20.65
C ILE A 57 0.56 7.43 19.40
N VAL A 58 1.87 7.34 19.24
CA VAL A 58 2.58 7.85 18.04
C VAL A 58 2.07 7.17 16.77
N MET A 59 1.97 5.83 16.76
CA MET A 59 1.45 5.11 15.59
C MET A 59 -0.01 5.48 15.30
N LEU A 60 -0.85 5.59 16.34
CA LEU A 60 -2.25 5.96 16.23
C LEU A 60 -2.43 7.38 15.65
N ALA A 61 -1.61 8.35 16.09
CA ALA A 61 -1.63 9.71 15.55
C ALA A 61 -1.41 9.72 14.03
N GLY A 62 -0.49 8.89 13.55
CA GLY A 62 -0.26 8.68 12.12
C GLY A 62 -1.50 8.13 11.39
N GLN A 63 -2.14 7.09 11.94
CA GLN A 63 -3.32 6.47 11.31
C GLN A 63 -4.53 7.42 11.25
N ILE A 64 -4.74 8.22 12.30
CA ILE A 64 -5.79 9.25 12.32
C ILE A 64 -5.51 10.30 11.25
N ALA A 65 -4.25 10.77 11.18
CA ALA A 65 -3.84 11.74 10.17
C ALA A 65 -4.03 11.22 8.74
N ASP A 66 -3.67 9.97 8.45
CA ASP A 66 -3.89 9.32 7.14
C ASP A 66 -5.38 9.30 6.76
N GLY A 67 -6.24 8.91 7.69
CA GLY A 67 -7.68 8.83 7.47
C GLY A 67 -8.31 10.17 7.07
N PHE A 68 -7.92 11.27 7.75
CA PHE A 68 -8.37 12.61 7.37
C PHE A 68 -7.69 13.10 6.09
N ALA A 69 -6.38 12.97 6.00
CA ALA A 69 -5.59 13.47 4.87
C ALA A 69 -5.99 12.84 3.55
N THR A 70 -6.35 11.56 3.54
CA THR A 70 -6.84 10.87 2.33
C THR A 70 -8.12 11.49 1.79
N VAL A 71 -9.08 11.84 2.66
CA VAL A 71 -10.34 12.49 2.26
C VAL A 71 -10.08 13.92 1.76
N PHE A 72 -9.30 14.70 2.51
CA PHE A 72 -8.98 16.08 2.12
C PHE A 72 -8.17 16.13 0.83
N ALA A 73 -7.13 15.31 0.70
CA ALA A 73 -6.33 15.22 -0.52
C ALA A 73 -7.19 14.84 -1.72
N GLY A 74 -8.11 13.87 -1.57
CA GLY A 74 -9.04 13.49 -2.64
C GLY A 74 -9.91 14.65 -3.12
N GLU A 75 -10.56 15.37 -2.20
CA GLU A 75 -11.42 16.51 -2.58
C GLU A 75 -10.61 17.69 -3.14
N LEU A 76 -9.40 17.94 -2.63
CA LEU A 76 -8.52 19.00 -3.13
C LEU A 76 -7.96 18.68 -4.52
N ILE A 77 -7.55 17.42 -4.77
CA ILE A 77 -7.11 16.96 -6.08
C ILE A 77 -8.26 17.05 -7.09
N ASP A 78 -9.48 16.65 -6.71
CA ASP A 78 -10.65 16.77 -7.57
C ASP A 78 -10.97 18.23 -7.96
N ARG A 79 -10.75 19.18 -7.04
CA ARG A 79 -11.02 20.61 -7.28
C ARG A 79 -9.92 21.31 -8.07
N PHE A 80 -8.66 21.05 -7.71
CA PHE A 80 -7.50 21.81 -8.22
C PHE A 80 -6.71 21.05 -9.31
N GLY A 81 -6.95 19.76 -9.49
CA GLY A 81 -6.20 18.92 -10.43
C GLY A 81 -4.72 18.82 -10.07
N HIS A 82 -3.86 18.71 -11.09
CA HIS A 82 -2.40 18.70 -10.98
C HIS A 82 -1.82 17.53 -10.16
N PHE A 83 -2.11 16.31 -10.60
CA PHE A 83 -1.74 15.07 -9.91
C PHE A 83 -0.24 14.98 -9.61
N LYS A 84 0.65 15.40 -10.52
CA LYS A 84 2.10 15.31 -10.23
C LYS A 84 2.53 16.32 -9.17
N ILE A 85 1.93 17.51 -9.11
CA ILE A 85 2.30 18.51 -8.08
C ILE A 85 1.94 17.96 -6.70
N TRP A 86 0.73 17.42 -6.54
CA TRP A 86 0.31 16.76 -5.30
C TRP A 86 1.19 15.56 -4.95
N HIS A 87 1.52 14.73 -5.95
CA HIS A 87 2.42 13.59 -5.77
C HIS A 87 3.82 14.02 -5.32
N GLY A 88 4.41 15.01 -5.97
CA GLY A 88 5.74 15.53 -5.65
C GLY A 88 5.80 16.20 -4.29
N ALA A 89 4.83 17.07 -3.99
CA ALA A 89 4.74 17.73 -2.69
C ALA A 89 4.53 16.72 -1.55
N GLY A 90 3.63 15.74 -1.74
CA GLY A 90 3.42 14.65 -0.80
C GLY A 90 4.68 13.81 -0.58
N SER A 91 5.41 13.49 -1.66
CA SER A 91 6.64 12.69 -1.60
C SER A 91 7.76 13.42 -0.85
N ILE A 92 7.93 14.73 -1.09
CA ILE A 92 8.90 15.56 -0.36
C ILE A 92 8.53 15.63 1.12
N LEU A 93 7.25 15.87 1.42
CA LEU A 93 6.76 15.92 2.79
C LEU A 93 6.99 14.60 3.51
N ALA A 94 6.68 13.47 2.87
CA ALA A 94 6.91 12.13 3.40
C ALA A 94 8.40 11.86 3.64
N ALA A 95 9.28 12.18 2.69
CA ALA A 95 10.73 11.95 2.83
C ALA A 95 11.35 12.73 4.01
N ILE A 96 11.00 14.01 4.14
CA ILE A 96 11.51 14.88 5.21
C ILE A 96 10.98 14.43 6.57
N SER A 97 9.67 14.22 6.68
CA SER A 97 9.05 13.83 7.95
C SER A 97 9.44 12.42 8.38
N PHE A 98 9.58 11.46 7.47
CA PHE A 98 10.03 10.11 7.79
C PHE A 98 11.48 10.11 8.32
N SER A 99 12.33 11.00 7.78
CA SER A 99 13.68 11.22 8.33
C SER A 99 13.62 11.71 9.79
N SER A 100 12.64 12.56 10.12
CA SER A 100 12.42 13.04 11.50
C SER A 100 11.78 12.01 12.42
N VAL A 101 10.94 11.10 11.91
CA VAL A 101 10.33 10.01 12.71
C VAL A 101 11.41 9.09 13.29
N PHE A 102 12.47 8.81 12.52
CA PHE A 102 13.59 8.03 13.00
C PHE A 102 14.75 8.88 13.53
N GLY A 103 14.86 10.15 13.14
CA GLY A 103 15.98 11.07 13.42
C GLY A 103 16.05 11.70 14.83
N GLY A 104 15.25 11.20 15.78
CA GLY A 104 15.21 11.69 17.16
C GLY A 104 14.35 12.92 17.40
N CYS A 105 14.18 13.29 18.68
CA CYS A 105 13.36 14.43 19.09
C CYS A 105 14.08 15.78 18.88
N LEU A 106 13.81 16.47 17.77
CA LEU A 106 14.33 17.82 17.49
C LEU A 106 13.94 18.86 18.58
N PRO A 107 12.69 18.91 19.07
CA PRO A 107 12.30 19.82 20.16
C PRO A 107 13.04 19.54 21.48
N CYS A 108 13.36 18.28 21.77
CA CYS A 108 14.06 17.90 22.99
C CYS A 108 15.51 18.44 22.99
N LYS A 109 16.16 18.48 21.82
CA LYS A 109 17.48 19.11 21.65
C LYS A 109 17.45 20.62 21.85
N ILE A 110 16.37 21.28 21.40
CA ILE A 110 16.21 22.74 21.50
C ILE A 110 15.83 23.15 22.93
N LEU A 111 14.95 22.40 23.59
CA LEU A 111 14.43 22.71 24.92
C LEU A 111 15.30 22.19 26.07
N ALA A 112 16.37 21.44 25.78
CA ALA A 112 17.25 20.78 26.76
C ALA A 112 16.48 20.02 27.87
N SER A 113 15.29 19.51 27.52
CA SER A 113 14.37 18.85 28.43
C SER A 113 13.90 17.54 27.82
N SER A 114 14.34 16.44 28.42
CA SER A 114 14.03 15.06 28.01
C SER A 114 12.79 14.54 28.74
N SER A 115 11.68 15.27 28.65
CA SER A 115 10.40 14.79 29.20
C SER A 115 9.75 13.79 28.23
N PRO A 116 9.29 12.63 28.70
CA PRO A 116 8.65 11.61 27.85
C PRO A 116 7.40 12.14 27.15
N ILE A 117 6.72 13.14 27.73
CA ILE A 117 5.56 13.80 27.13
C ILE A 117 5.98 14.61 25.89
N ILE A 118 7.07 15.38 26.00
CA ILE A 118 7.59 16.22 24.90
C ILE A 118 8.06 15.33 23.75
N GLU A 119 8.74 14.23 24.10
CA GLU A 119 9.21 13.25 23.13
C GLU A 119 8.03 12.58 22.38
N THR A 120 7.01 12.14 23.12
CA THR A 120 5.79 11.55 22.54
C THR A 120 5.06 12.53 21.61
N ILE A 121 4.93 13.80 22.01
CA ILE A 121 4.32 14.85 21.18
C ILE A 121 5.13 15.10 19.91
N SER A 122 6.47 15.14 20.02
CA SER A 122 7.37 15.34 18.88
C SER A 122 7.25 14.21 17.86
N TYR A 123 7.33 12.96 18.31
CA TYR A 123 7.18 11.81 17.42
C TYR A 123 5.77 11.72 16.85
N SER A 124 4.72 11.99 17.64
CA SER A 124 3.32 12.00 17.15
C SER A 124 3.09 13.06 16.08
N THR A 125 3.70 14.24 16.23
CA THR A 125 3.61 15.31 15.22
C THR A 125 4.31 14.91 13.93
N SER A 126 5.53 14.34 14.03
CA SER A 126 6.28 13.86 12.87
C SER A 126 5.55 12.72 12.16
N ALA A 127 4.99 11.78 12.92
CA ALA A 127 4.13 10.70 12.45
C ALA A 127 2.90 11.20 11.69
N ALA A 128 2.21 12.20 12.23
CA ALA A 128 1.04 12.79 11.58
C ALA A 128 1.42 13.46 10.25
N ILE A 129 2.48 14.27 10.23
CA ILE A 129 2.97 14.94 9.01
C ILE A 129 3.39 13.92 7.95
N PHE A 130 4.08 12.84 8.35
CA PHE A 130 4.44 11.75 7.46
C PHE A 130 3.22 11.11 6.80
N ASN A 131 2.19 10.78 7.58
CA ASN A 131 0.99 10.17 7.05
C ASN A 131 0.20 11.13 6.14
N VAL A 132 0.23 12.45 6.40
CA VAL A 132 -0.33 13.45 5.47
C VAL A 132 0.40 13.41 4.12
N GLY A 133 1.73 13.41 4.12
CA GLY A 133 2.53 13.33 2.88
C GLY A 133 2.32 12.02 2.14
N TRP A 134 2.24 10.91 2.88
CA TRP A 134 1.94 9.59 2.35
C TRP A 134 0.56 9.54 1.69
N ALA A 135 -0.49 10.03 2.36
CA ALA A 135 -1.85 10.09 1.84
C ALA A 135 -1.95 10.93 0.57
N ALA A 136 -1.34 12.13 0.55
CA ALA A 136 -1.32 13.00 -0.63
C ALA A 136 -0.66 12.32 -1.85
N THR A 137 0.44 11.61 -1.63
CA THR A 137 1.14 10.84 -2.67
C THR A 137 0.30 9.66 -3.16
N GLN A 138 -0.33 8.92 -2.24
CA GLN A 138 -1.13 7.76 -2.58
C GLN A 138 -2.37 8.13 -3.38
N VAL A 139 -3.15 9.11 -2.91
CA VAL A 139 -4.40 9.50 -3.58
C VAL A 139 -4.12 10.06 -4.97
N SER A 140 -3.08 10.89 -5.11
CA SER A 140 -2.68 11.45 -6.41
C SER A 140 -2.18 10.39 -7.39
N HIS A 141 -1.38 9.42 -6.94
CA HIS A 141 -0.88 8.33 -7.79
C HIS A 141 -1.99 7.35 -8.23
N MET A 142 -2.85 6.94 -7.29
CA MET A 142 -3.90 5.95 -7.55
C MET A 142 -5.01 6.50 -8.46
N SER A 143 -5.35 7.79 -8.31
CA SER A 143 -6.34 8.44 -9.17
C SER A 143 -5.82 8.68 -10.60
N MET A 144 -4.51 8.85 -10.76
CA MET A 144 -3.85 9.14 -12.04
C MET A 144 -4.09 8.08 -13.13
N VAL A 145 -4.20 6.80 -12.75
CA VAL A 145 -4.39 5.68 -13.72
C VAL A 145 -5.65 5.85 -14.56
N ASN A 146 -6.69 6.45 -13.98
CA ASN A 146 -7.97 6.70 -14.65
C ASN A 146 -7.86 7.82 -15.69
N CYS A 147 -6.89 8.73 -15.53
CA CYS A 147 -6.65 9.84 -16.44
C CYS A 147 -5.68 9.45 -17.56
N ILE A 148 -4.76 8.51 -17.32
CA ILE A 148 -3.78 8.03 -18.30
C ILE A 148 -4.44 7.14 -19.36
N SER A 149 -5.35 6.24 -18.96
CA SER A 149 -6.00 5.30 -19.89
C SER A 149 -7.49 5.12 -19.63
N LEU A 150 -8.27 5.26 -20.70
CA LEU A 150 -9.69 4.89 -20.73
C LEU A 150 -9.88 3.38 -20.95
N ASN A 151 -8.89 2.68 -21.51
CA ASN A 151 -8.90 1.24 -21.71
C ASN A 151 -8.73 0.50 -20.38
N SER A 152 -9.68 -0.38 -20.04
CA SER A 152 -9.67 -1.17 -18.80
C SER A 152 -8.48 -2.12 -18.73
N THR A 153 -8.12 -2.78 -19.84
CA THR A 153 -6.99 -3.72 -19.89
C THR A 153 -5.66 -3.01 -19.60
N SER A 154 -5.43 -1.83 -20.17
CA SER A 154 -4.24 -1.03 -19.90
C SER A 154 -4.16 -0.60 -18.43
N ARG A 155 -5.30 -0.25 -17.80
CA ARG A 155 -5.33 0.07 -16.36
C ARG A 155 -4.98 -1.13 -15.49
N VAL A 156 -5.41 -2.34 -15.87
CA VAL A 156 -5.01 -3.59 -15.18
C VAL A 156 -3.50 -3.77 -15.25
N VAL A 157 -2.92 -3.62 -16.44
CA VAL A 157 -1.47 -3.79 -16.64
C VAL A 157 -0.67 -2.77 -15.83
N MET A 158 -1.10 -1.50 -15.81
CA MET A 158 -0.50 -0.44 -14.98
C MET A 158 -0.59 -0.73 -13.49
N THR A 159 -1.76 -1.18 -13.01
CA THR A 159 -1.97 -1.54 -11.60
C THR A 159 -1.16 -2.77 -11.21
N SER A 160 -1.05 -3.76 -12.10
CA SER A 160 -0.23 -4.96 -11.91
C SER A 160 1.25 -4.60 -11.79
N CYS A 161 1.75 -3.74 -12.68
CA CYS A 161 3.11 -3.21 -12.62
C CYS A 161 3.39 -2.50 -11.29
N ARG A 162 2.47 -1.64 -10.82
CA ARG A 162 2.56 -0.99 -9.51
C ARG A 162 2.65 -2.01 -8.37
N ASN A 163 1.78 -3.03 -8.37
CA ASN A 163 1.80 -4.09 -7.35
C ASN A 163 3.13 -4.88 -7.35
N ALA A 164 3.73 -5.11 -8.51
CA ALA A 164 5.04 -5.73 -8.61
C ALA A 164 6.13 -4.84 -7.98
N PHE A 165 6.10 -3.53 -8.24
CA PHE A 165 7.00 -2.58 -7.59
C PHE A 165 6.77 -2.45 -6.09
N THR A 166 5.53 -2.61 -5.59
CA THR A 166 5.26 -2.72 -4.15
C THR A 166 6.00 -3.92 -3.54
N MET A 167 6.08 -5.06 -4.23
CA MET A 167 6.85 -6.22 -3.73
C MET A 167 8.34 -5.92 -3.72
N VAL A 168 8.86 -5.29 -4.78
CA VAL A 168 10.26 -4.84 -4.86
C VAL A 168 10.59 -3.85 -3.74
N ALA A 169 9.69 -2.89 -3.44
CA ALA A 169 9.82 -1.94 -2.34
C ALA A 169 10.03 -2.66 -1.00
N ASN A 170 9.10 -3.55 -0.64
CA ASN A 170 9.17 -4.31 0.62
C ASN A 170 10.46 -5.12 0.72
N LEU A 171 10.82 -5.88 -0.33
CA LEU A 171 12.04 -6.68 -0.34
C LEU A 171 13.31 -5.82 -0.26
N SER A 172 13.33 -4.66 -0.92
CA SER A 172 14.46 -3.73 -0.87
C SER A 172 14.69 -3.21 0.56
N LEU A 173 13.62 -2.87 1.29
CA LEU A 173 13.73 -2.47 2.69
C LEU A 173 14.32 -3.60 3.54
N TYR A 174 13.80 -4.82 3.41
CA TYR A 174 14.28 -5.95 4.23
C TYR A 174 15.72 -6.34 3.88
N ALA A 175 16.13 -6.18 2.62
CA ALA A 175 17.52 -6.34 2.22
C ALA A 175 18.43 -5.27 2.87
N VAL A 176 18.03 -3.99 2.82
CA VAL A 176 18.74 -2.90 3.50
C VAL A 176 18.83 -3.15 5.00
N ALA A 177 17.72 -3.52 5.64
CA ALA A 177 17.67 -3.83 7.07
C ALA A 177 18.57 -5.01 7.44
N LEU A 178 18.57 -6.08 6.63
CA LEU A 178 19.44 -7.24 6.85
C LEU A 178 20.92 -6.85 6.77
N VAL A 179 21.30 -6.05 5.78
CA VAL A 179 22.68 -5.53 5.66
C VAL A 179 23.03 -4.72 6.90
N VAL A 180 22.23 -3.73 7.28
CA VAL A 180 22.52 -2.86 8.44
C VAL A 180 22.58 -3.64 9.75
N PHE A 181 21.67 -4.59 9.99
CA PHE A 181 21.68 -5.41 11.20
C PHE A 181 22.82 -6.43 11.24
N SER A 182 23.39 -6.80 10.09
CA SER A 182 24.55 -7.72 10.03
C SER A 182 25.89 -7.01 10.14
N THR A 183 25.99 -5.77 9.64
CA THR A 183 27.24 -4.99 9.65
C THR A 183 27.44 -4.20 10.95
N THR A 184 26.37 -3.67 11.53
CA THR A 184 26.46 -2.86 12.75
C THR A 184 26.09 -3.71 13.96
N LYS A 185 27.03 -3.94 14.89
CA LYS A 185 26.71 -4.58 16.17
C LYS A 185 26.17 -3.52 17.14
N ALA A 186 24.86 -3.50 17.34
CA ALA A 186 24.26 -2.61 18.33
C ALA A 186 24.49 -3.12 19.76
N THR A 187 25.32 -2.40 20.52
CA THR A 187 25.62 -2.66 21.94
C THR A 187 25.13 -1.54 22.85
N THR A 188 25.00 -0.32 22.33
CA THR A 188 24.51 0.86 23.05
C THR A 188 23.22 1.41 22.43
N HIS A 189 22.49 2.25 23.16
CA HIS A 189 21.28 2.92 22.64
C HIS A 189 21.58 3.77 21.39
N SER A 190 22.73 4.46 21.35
CA SER A 190 23.13 5.25 20.19
C SER A 190 23.41 4.38 18.95
N ASP A 191 23.92 3.15 19.13
CA ASP A 191 24.12 2.22 18.03
C ASP A 191 22.78 1.76 17.42
N ILE A 192 21.76 1.55 18.26
CA ILE A 192 20.42 1.17 17.82
C ILE A 192 19.80 2.30 16.99
N GLU A 193 19.83 3.53 17.49
CA GLU A 193 19.37 4.70 16.74
C GLU A 193 20.07 4.81 15.39
N ASN A 194 21.40 4.68 15.38
CA ASN A 194 22.18 4.73 14.14
C ASN A 194 21.81 3.63 13.15
N GLN A 195 21.47 2.42 13.61
CA GLN A 195 20.98 1.36 12.72
C GLN A 195 19.68 1.78 12.02
N TYR A 196 18.68 2.25 12.77
CA TYR A 196 17.41 2.65 12.17
C TYR A 196 17.53 3.92 11.32
N HIS A 197 18.43 4.85 11.67
CA HIS A 197 18.77 5.98 10.80
C HIS A 197 19.29 5.52 9.43
N TRP A 198 20.26 4.61 9.40
CA TRP A 198 20.80 4.08 8.14
C TRP A 198 19.73 3.34 7.33
N ILE A 199 18.86 2.58 7.98
CA ILE A 199 17.73 1.91 7.31
C ILE A 199 16.79 2.95 6.70
N ALA A 200 16.37 3.96 7.46
CA ALA A 200 15.44 4.98 7.02
C ALA A 200 16.03 5.84 5.88
N TYR A 201 17.25 6.36 6.04
CA TYR A 201 17.88 7.26 5.06
C TYR A 201 18.18 6.56 3.74
N THR A 202 18.72 5.33 3.80
CA THR A 202 18.99 4.55 2.58
C THR A 202 17.68 4.22 1.85
N SER A 203 16.64 3.86 2.60
CA SER A 203 15.30 3.56 2.06
C SER A 203 14.63 4.77 1.41
N ILE A 204 14.70 5.94 2.06
CA ILE A 204 14.22 7.21 1.49
C ILE A 204 14.99 7.55 0.22
N PHE A 205 16.31 7.44 0.23
CA PHE A 205 17.14 7.73 -0.95
C PHE A 205 16.73 6.88 -2.15
N ILE A 206 16.59 5.56 -1.96
CA ILE A 206 16.11 4.64 -3.00
C ILE A 206 14.73 5.08 -3.50
N GLY A 207 13.78 5.32 -2.58
CA GLY A 207 12.43 5.77 -2.93
C GLY A 207 12.40 7.08 -3.71
N CYS A 208 13.19 8.07 -3.31
CA CYS A 208 13.31 9.37 -3.97
C CYS A 208 13.88 9.25 -5.39
N CYS A 209 14.84 8.35 -5.64
CA CYS A 209 15.31 8.06 -6.99
C CYS A 209 14.17 7.59 -7.91
N PHE A 210 13.33 6.68 -7.43
CA PHE A 210 12.17 6.19 -8.20
C PHE A 210 11.09 7.25 -8.40
N VAL A 211 10.85 8.11 -7.40
CA VAL A 211 9.97 9.27 -7.54
C VAL A 211 10.51 10.22 -8.63
N GLY A 212 11.82 10.44 -8.68
CA GLY A 212 12.48 11.20 -9.76
C GLY A 212 12.23 10.58 -11.14
N ILE A 213 12.41 9.26 -11.28
CA ILE A 213 12.13 8.52 -12.52
C ILE A 213 10.65 8.68 -12.94
N PHE A 214 9.73 8.56 -12.00
CA PHE A 214 8.30 8.77 -12.25
C PHE A 214 8.02 10.19 -12.77
N HIS A 215 8.59 11.21 -12.12
CA HIS A 215 8.36 12.60 -12.51
C HIS A 215 9.01 12.97 -13.84
N LEU A 216 10.15 12.39 -14.19
CA LEU A 216 10.79 12.62 -15.49
C LEU A 216 10.10 11.84 -16.62
N GLY A 217 9.61 10.63 -16.33
CA GLY A 217 9.04 9.73 -17.34
C GLY A 217 7.55 9.90 -17.61
N THR A 218 6.77 10.45 -16.66
CA THR A 218 5.33 10.66 -16.83
C THR A 218 5.01 12.08 -17.30
N LYS A 219 4.15 12.20 -18.31
CA LYS A 219 3.54 13.48 -18.70
C LYS A 219 2.40 13.81 -17.73
N GLU A 220 2.16 15.09 -17.46
CA GLU A 220 1.02 15.51 -16.63
C GLU A 220 -0.28 15.00 -17.26
N PRO A 221 -1.01 14.08 -16.60
CA PRO A 221 -2.28 13.63 -17.11
C PRO A 221 -3.29 14.74 -16.85
N ARG A 222 -3.72 15.40 -17.93
CA ARG A 222 -4.87 16.31 -17.86
C ARG A 222 -6.08 15.47 -17.50
N LEU A 223 -6.88 15.95 -16.55
CA LEU A 223 -8.18 15.37 -16.23
C LEU A 223 -8.97 15.35 -17.54
N LYS A 224 -9.07 14.18 -18.20
CA LYS A 224 -9.86 14.00 -19.42
C LYS A 224 -11.34 14.01 -19.02
N ILE A 225 -11.84 15.14 -18.52
CA ILE A 225 -13.27 15.45 -18.60
C ILE A 225 -13.55 15.45 -20.10
N ARG A 226 -14.20 14.39 -20.57
CA ARG A 226 -14.48 14.11 -21.98
C ARG A 226 -14.87 15.39 -22.71
N VAL A 227 -14.20 15.66 -23.82
CA VAL A 227 -14.54 16.68 -24.83
C VAL A 227 -15.92 16.44 -25.47
N HIS A 228 -16.61 15.34 -25.15
CA HIS A 228 -18.02 15.16 -25.48
C HIS A 228 -18.89 15.89 -24.45
N GLY A 229 -19.47 17.01 -24.87
CA GLY A 229 -20.24 18.02 -24.11
C GLY A 229 -21.47 17.56 -23.32
N THR A 230 -21.43 16.41 -22.67
CA THR A 230 -22.34 16.05 -21.59
C THR A 230 -21.58 16.18 -20.28
N SER A 231 -21.85 17.26 -19.56
CA SER A 231 -21.49 17.42 -18.15
C SER A 231 -22.14 16.28 -17.37
N TYR A 232 -21.42 15.16 -17.20
CA TYR A 232 -21.86 14.10 -16.31
C TYR A 232 -21.87 14.69 -14.91
N ALA A 233 -23.08 14.92 -14.39
CA ALA A 233 -23.27 15.44 -13.04
C ALA A 233 -22.41 14.65 -12.06
N ARG A 234 -21.53 15.35 -11.33
CA ARG A 234 -20.68 14.75 -10.29
C ARG A 234 -21.61 13.97 -9.37
N ILE A 235 -21.43 12.65 -9.30
CA ILE A 235 -22.27 11.80 -8.44
C ILE A 235 -22.11 12.34 -7.02
N SER A 236 -23.23 12.74 -6.41
CA SER A 236 -23.20 13.22 -5.03
C SER A 236 -22.61 12.14 -4.12
N TRP A 237 -21.65 12.48 -3.28
CA TRP A 237 -21.03 11.57 -2.30
C TRP A 237 -22.06 10.81 -1.47
N THR A 238 -23.21 11.43 -1.20
CA THR A 238 -24.36 10.84 -0.49
C THR A 238 -24.94 9.59 -1.16
N TYR A 239 -24.71 9.42 -2.47
CA TYR A 239 -25.14 8.24 -3.22
C TYR A 239 -24.47 6.97 -2.73
N TRP A 240 -23.16 7.02 -2.45
CA TRP A 240 -22.40 5.84 -2.04
C TRP A 240 -22.84 5.31 -0.68
N PHE A 241 -23.22 6.20 0.24
CA PHE A 241 -23.77 5.84 1.55
C PHE A 241 -25.13 5.14 1.47
N LYS A 242 -25.83 5.19 0.33
CA LYS A 242 -27.09 4.44 0.13
C LYS A 242 -26.86 3.02 -0.39
N LYS A 243 -25.64 2.67 -0.81
CA LYS A 243 -25.36 1.37 -1.45
C LYS A 243 -24.85 0.36 -0.42
N VAL A 244 -25.63 -0.69 -0.18
CA VAL A 244 -25.25 -1.81 0.72
C VAL A 244 -23.91 -2.44 0.31
N LEU A 245 -23.65 -2.58 -0.99
CA LEU A 245 -22.40 -3.16 -1.49
C LEU A 245 -21.17 -2.36 -1.03
N TYR A 246 -21.28 -1.03 -0.91
CA TYR A 246 -20.18 -0.18 -0.45
C TYR A 246 -19.71 -0.60 0.95
N TYR A 247 -20.66 -0.84 1.86
CA TYR A 247 -20.36 -1.30 3.22
C TYR A 247 -19.83 -2.73 3.26
N GLN A 248 -20.38 -3.64 2.45
CA GLN A 248 -19.90 -5.03 2.38
C GLN A 248 -18.44 -5.10 1.93
N VAL A 249 -18.11 -4.37 0.86
CA VAL A 249 -16.74 -4.30 0.34
C VAL A 249 -15.81 -3.60 1.33
N GLY A 250 -16.24 -2.47 1.89
CA GLY A 250 -15.46 -1.71 2.86
C GLY A 250 -15.12 -2.53 4.11
N LEU A 251 -16.09 -3.30 4.63
CA LEU A 251 -15.88 -4.17 5.79
C LEU A 251 -14.85 -5.28 5.51
N VAL A 252 -15.02 -6.01 4.40
CA VAL A 252 -14.08 -7.08 4.01
C VAL A 252 -12.68 -6.52 3.80
N TYR A 253 -12.56 -5.37 3.13
CA TYR A 253 -11.29 -4.70 2.92
C TYR A 253 -10.64 -4.26 4.24
N MET A 254 -11.41 -3.61 5.12
CA MET A 254 -10.91 -3.12 6.40
C MET A 254 -10.42 -4.26 7.28
N LEU A 255 -11.20 -5.34 7.42
CA LEU A 255 -10.79 -6.51 8.22
C LEU A 255 -9.55 -7.20 7.66
N THR A 256 -9.46 -7.31 6.33
CA THR A 256 -8.29 -7.89 5.65
C THR A 256 -7.05 -7.04 5.90
N ARG A 257 -7.15 -5.72 5.73
CA ARG A 257 -6.06 -4.78 6.02
C ARG A 257 -5.66 -4.76 7.49
N LEU A 258 -6.64 -4.86 8.40
CA LEU A 258 -6.40 -4.91 9.83
C LEU A 258 -5.56 -6.13 10.19
N ALA A 259 -5.94 -7.32 9.73
CA ALA A 259 -5.17 -8.54 9.97
C ALA A 259 -3.71 -8.42 9.48
N GLN A 260 -3.51 -7.87 8.28
CA GLN A 260 -2.18 -7.71 7.69
C GLN A 260 -1.34 -6.66 8.40
N ASN A 261 -1.87 -5.46 8.62
CA ASN A 261 -1.11 -4.37 9.21
C ASN A 261 -0.77 -4.65 10.67
N VAL A 262 -1.70 -5.23 11.44
CA VAL A 262 -1.44 -5.60 12.85
C VAL A 262 -0.41 -6.70 12.94
N SER A 263 -0.53 -7.76 12.13
CA SER A 263 0.48 -8.82 12.13
C SER A 263 1.86 -8.30 11.74
N GLN A 264 1.96 -7.46 10.71
CA GLN A 264 3.23 -6.84 10.31
C GLN A 264 3.82 -5.95 11.41
N ALA A 265 2.99 -5.24 12.17
CA ALA A 265 3.43 -4.37 13.26
C ALA A 265 3.98 -5.10 14.48
N TYR A 266 3.42 -6.25 14.82
CA TYR A 266 3.86 -7.04 15.97
C TYR A 266 4.84 -8.15 15.63
N LEU A 267 5.04 -8.47 14.34
CA LEU A 267 5.90 -9.56 13.89
C LEU A 267 7.33 -9.43 14.42
N ALA A 268 7.91 -8.23 14.30
CA ALA A 268 9.29 -8.00 14.74
C ALA A 268 9.43 -8.12 16.28
N PHE A 269 8.43 -7.66 17.04
CA PHE A 269 8.40 -7.85 18.50
C PHE A 269 8.33 -9.32 18.89
N TYR A 270 7.39 -10.06 18.31
CA TYR A 270 7.19 -11.47 18.65
C TYR A 270 8.46 -12.30 18.40
N VAL A 271 9.12 -12.08 17.26
CA VAL A 271 10.34 -12.80 16.87
C VAL A 271 11.51 -12.54 17.84
N ILE A 272 11.59 -11.34 18.43
CA ILE A 272 12.72 -10.91 19.25
C ILE A 272 12.47 -11.07 20.74
N GLU A 273 11.37 -10.52 21.24
CA GLU A 273 11.08 -10.52 22.67
C GLU A 273 10.58 -11.89 23.14
N ASP A 274 9.62 -12.47 22.40
CA ASP A 274 8.97 -13.72 22.82
C ASP A 274 9.80 -14.94 22.43
N MET A 275 10.24 -15.00 21.17
CA MET A 275 10.95 -16.15 20.62
C MET A 275 12.47 -16.09 20.82
N ARG A 276 13.03 -14.93 21.20
CA ARG A 276 14.47 -14.72 21.44
C ARG A 276 15.36 -15.16 20.29
N MET A 277 14.92 -14.93 19.05
CA MET A 277 15.68 -15.26 17.86
C MET A 277 16.84 -14.27 17.65
N ALA A 278 17.77 -14.62 16.75
CA ALA A 278 18.85 -13.72 16.37
C ALA A 278 18.30 -12.39 15.81
N LYS A 279 19.03 -11.28 16.01
CA LYS A 279 18.61 -9.94 15.54
C LYS A 279 18.33 -9.87 14.02
N SER A 280 18.99 -10.71 13.22
CA SER A 280 18.73 -10.83 11.78
C SER A 280 17.31 -11.32 11.46
N ALA A 281 16.65 -12.02 12.38
CA ALA A 281 15.29 -12.53 12.19
C ALA A 281 14.25 -11.40 12.01
N LYS A 282 14.50 -10.19 12.54
CA LYS A 282 13.64 -9.00 12.32
C LYS A 282 13.49 -8.64 10.84
N ALA A 283 14.50 -8.91 10.03
CA ALA A 283 14.48 -8.68 8.59
C ALA A 283 14.13 -9.94 7.79
N LEU A 284 14.63 -11.11 8.22
CA LEU A 284 14.44 -12.37 7.49
C LEU A 284 12.99 -12.87 7.50
N VAL A 285 12.29 -12.80 8.64
CA VAL A 285 10.92 -13.32 8.74
C VAL A 285 9.95 -12.53 7.85
N PRO A 286 9.92 -11.18 7.89
CA PRO A 286 9.13 -10.42 6.92
C PRO A 286 9.57 -10.66 5.47
N ALA A 287 10.87 -10.76 5.18
CA ALA A 287 11.35 -11.04 3.83
C ALA A 287 10.80 -12.36 3.28
N ILE A 288 10.77 -13.43 4.09
CA ILE A 288 10.20 -14.72 3.69
C ILE A 288 8.70 -14.60 3.41
N ILE A 289 7.95 -13.87 4.23
CA ILE A 289 6.51 -13.60 4.00
C ILE A 289 6.32 -12.94 2.63
N TYR A 290 7.09 -11.91 2.30
CA TYR A 290 6.95 -11.20 1.03
C TYR A 290 7.44 -12.00 -0.17
N ILE A 291 8.52 -12.79 -0.03
CA ILE A 291 9.00 -13.69 -1.09
C ILE A 291 7.94 -14.76 -1.40
N SER A 292 7.41 -15.43 -0.38
CA SER A 292 6.36 -16.43 -0.59
C SER A 292 5.09 -15.81 -1.14
N SER A 293 4.71 -14.61 -0.66
CA SER A 293 3.57 -13.85 -1.18
C SER A 293 3.73 -13.54 -2.67
N PHE A 294 4.93 -13.14 -3.10
CA PHE A 294 5.25 -12.81 -4.49
C PHE A 294 5.20 -14.05 -5.40
N ILE A 295 5.79 -15.17 -4.97
CA ILE A 295 5.73 -16.44 -5.71
C ILE A 295 4.28 -16.88 -5.93
N VAL A 296 3.47 -16.86 -4.86
CA VAL A 296 2.04 -17.21 -4.94
C VAL A 296 1.29 -16.23 -5.85
N SER A 297 1.64 -14.94 -5.83
CA SER A 297 1.01 -13.94 -6.69
C SER A 297 1.23 -14.22 -8.18
N ILE A 298 2.44 -14.64 -8.57
CA ILE A 298 2.75 -15.04 -9.96
C ILE A 298 1.92 -16.26 -10.36
N ILE A 299 1.86 -17.29 -9.50
CA ILE A 299 1.07 -18.49 -9.78
C ILE A 299 -0.41 -18.14 -9.99
N MET A 300 -0.94 -17.24 -9.16
CA MET A 300 -2.34 -16.81 -9.22
C MET A 300 -2.67 -15.96 -10.47
N GLN A 301 -1.68 -15.34 -11.12
CA GLN A 301 -1.88 -14.58 -12.35
C GLN A 301 -2.22 -15.49 -13.55
N GLU A 302 -1.70 -16.72 -13.56
CA GLU A 302 -1.95 -17.71 -14.63
C GLU A 302 -3.32 -18.41 -14.49
N MET A 303 -4.05 -18.13 -13.40
CA MET A 303 -5.30 -18.82 -13.10
C MET A 303 -6.53 -18.11 -13.67
N TYR A 304 -7.48 -18.89 -14.20
CA TYR A 304 -8.79 -18.38 -14.59
C TYR A 304 -9.69 -18.14 -13.35
N TRP A 305 -10.12 -16.89 -13.18
CA TRP A 305 -10.90 -16.42 -12.04
C TRP A 305 -12.41 -16.45 -12.29
N THR A 306 -13.11 -17.33 -11.58
CA THR A 306 -14.58 -17.28 -11.45
C THR A 306 -14.99 -16.69 -10.10
N GLY A 307 -16.22 -16.19 -9.99
CA GLY A 307 -16.73 -15.62 -8.72
C GLY A 307 -16.72 -16.63 -7.56
N GLN A 308 -16.97 -17.92 -7.83
CA GLN A 308 -16.89 -18.98 -6.82
C GLN A 308 -15.45 -19.29 -6.41
N ARG A 309 -14.53 -19.42 -7.38
CA ARG A 309 -13.10 -19.63 -7.09
C ARG A 309 -12.55 -18.48 -6.25
N LEU A 310 -12.89 -17.25 -6.60
CA LEU A 310 -12.45 -16.07 -5.86
C LEU A 310 -12.88 -16.11 -4.37
N LYS A 311 -14.13 -16.49 -4.10
CA LYS A 311 -14.61 -16.69 -2.72
C LYS A 311 -13.89 -17.85 -2.02
N ALA A 312 -13.70 -18.98 -2.72
CA ALA A 312 -13.02 -20.14 -2.17
C ALA A 312 -11.57 -19.84 -1.76
N TYR A 313 -10.80 -19.15 -2.61
CA TYR A 313 -9.43 -18.75 -2.30
C TYR A 313 -9.35 -17.76 -1.15
N TYR A 314 -10.28 -16.81 -1.05
CA TYR A 314 -10.35 -15.89 0.09
C TYR A 314 -10.64 -16.62 1.40
N CYS A 315 -11.62 -17.52 1.41
CA CYS A 315 -11.94 -18.33 2.58
C CYS A 315 -10.77 -19.25 2.97
N ALA A 316 -10.12 -19.89 1.99
CA ALA A 316 -8.94 -20.72 2.23
C ALA A 316 -7.79 -19.90 2.84
N GLY A 317 -7.55 -18.68 2.31
CA GLY A 317 -6.58 -17.74 2.88
C GLY A 317 -6.89 -17.37 4.31
N GLY A 318 -8.16 -17.04 4.62
CA GLY A 318 -8.59 -16.72 5.99
C GLY A 318 -8.42 -17.90 6.96
N VAL A 319 -8.79 -19.12 6.56
CA VAL A 319 -8.59 -20.33 7.38
C VAL A 319 -7.12 -20.60 7.62
N LEU A 320 -6.29 -20.50 6.58
CA LEU A 320 -4.84 -20.66 6.69
C LEU A 320 -4.24 -19.60 7.63
N TRP A 321 -4.73 -18.36 7.57
CA TRP A 321 -4.29 -17.27 8.43
C TRP A 321 -4.62 -17.55 9.91
N VAL A 322 -5.85 -18.00 10.20
CA VAL A 322 -6.26 -18.42 11.56
C VAL A 322 -5.41 -19.58 12.07
N PHE A 323 -5.12 -20.56 11.21
CA PHE A 323 -4.25 -21.68 11.55
C PHE A 323 -2.81 -21.22 11.86
N CYS A 324 -2.26 -20.29 11.09
CA CYS A 324 -0.95 -19.68 11.37
C CYS A 324 -0.97 -18.93 12.71
N GLY A 325 -2.03 -18.15 12.99
CA GLY A 325 -2.21 -17.45 14.25
C GLY A 325 -2.27 -18.40 15.46
N ALA A 326 -3.04 -19.49 15.36
CA ALA A 326 -3.06 -20.53 16.39
C ALA A 326 -1.68 -21.18 16.57
N SER A 327 -0.97 -21.46 15.47
CA SER A 327 0.37 -22.04 15.52
C SER A 327 1.36 -21.14 16.25
N ILE A 328 1.32 -19.82 16.02
CA ILE A 328 2.13 -18.81 16.72
C ILE A 328 1.84 -18.81 18.23
N LEU A 329 0.57 -18.91 18.62
CA LEU A 329 0.18 -18.89 20.04
C LEU A 329 0.71 -20.10 20.82
N PHE A 330 0.79 -21.27 20.19
CA PHE A 330 1.24 -22.50 20.83
C PHE A 330 2.73 -22.81 20.57
N LEU A 331 3.46 -21.96 19.85
CA LEU A 331 4.85 -22.22 19.48
C LEU A 331 5.79 -22.04 20.69
N PRO A 332 6.46 -23.10 21.19
CA PRO A 332 7.42 -22.95 22.28
C PRO A 332 8.73 -22.36 21.79
N ARG A 333 9.44 -21.66 22.68
CA ARG A 333 10.74 -21.02 22.39
C ARG A 333 11.80 -21.98 21.83
N SER A 334 11.79 -23.25 22.25
CA SER A 334 12.72 -24.27 21.76
C SER A 334 12.56 -24.57 20.27
N LEU A 335 11.40 -24.29 19.69
CA LEU A 335 11.07 -24.51 18.29
C LEU A 335 11.05 -23.20 17.48
N SER A 336 11.80 -22.17 17.90
CA SER A 336 11.80 -20.86 17.24
C SER A 336 12.14 -20.88 15.75
N ALA A 337 12.92 -21.86 15.30
CA ALA A 337 13.21 -22.06 13.88
C ALA A 337 11.95 -22.35 13.02
N PHE A 338 10.89 -22.92 13.61
CA PHE A 338 9.61 -23.15 12.90
C PHE A 338 8.92 -21.85 12.51
N MET A 339 9.28 -20.71 13.12
CA MET A 339 8.75 -19.41 12.72
C MET A 339 9.06 -19.08 11.25
N TYR A 340 10.22 -19.52 10.74
CA TYR A 340 10.56 -19.37 9.32
C TYR A 340 9.61 -20.15 8.42
N VAL A 341 9.19 -21.35 8.83
CA VAL A 341 8.22 -22.16 8.09
C VAL A 341 6.83 -21.53 8.15
N ILE A 342 6.39 -21.10 9.33
CA ILE A 342 5.10 -20.43 9.52
C ILE A 342 5.03 -19.15 8.67
N SER A 343 6.14 -18.42 8.55
CA SER A 343 6.22 -17.19 7.74
C SER A 343 5.94 -17.44 6.25
N VAL A 344 6.30 -18.61 5.71
CA VAL A 344 5.94 -18.99 4.33
C VAL A 344 4.42 -19.07 4.19
N PHE A 345 3.75 -19.77 5.12
CA PHE A 345 2.30 -19.94 5.11
C PHE A 345 1.54 -18.64 5.35
N ILE A 346 2.06 -17.74 6.19
CA ILE A 346 1.52 -16.39 6.37
C ILE A 346 1.54 -15.63 5.04
N GLY A 347 2.64 -15.70 4.28
CA GLY A 347 2.71 -15.06 2.97
C GLY A 347 1.72 -15.65 1.97
N VAL A 348 1.56 -16.98 1.95
CA VAL A 348 0.51 -17.63 1.14
C VAL A 348 -0.87 -17.10 1.52
N ALA A 349 -1.20 -17.08 2.82
CA ALA A 349 -2.49 -16.59 3.32
C ALA A 349 -2.73 -15.13 2.97
N ASN A 350 -1.71 -14.28 3.12
CA ASN A 350 -1.77 -12.85 2.79
C ASN A 350 -2.09 -12.62 1.31
N THR A 351 -1.44 -13.34 0.40
CA THR A 351 -1.72 -13.24 -1.04
C THR A 351 -3.14 -13.70 -1.35
N LEU A 352 -3.56 -14.85 -0.82
CA LEU A 352 -4.90 -15.38 -1.03
C LEU A 352 -6.00 -14.40 -0.59
N MET A 353 -5.79 -13.70 0.53
CA MET A 353 -6.73 -12.68 1.03
C MET A 353 -6.69 -11.38 0.21
N THR A 354 -5.52 -10.97 -0.31
CA THR A 354 -5.35 -9.69 -1.02
C THR A 354 -5.67 -9.74 -2.51
N VAL A 355 -5.66 -10.90 -3.15
CA VAL A 355 -6.11 -11.06 -4.55
C VAL A 355 -7.55 -10.58 -4.73
N TRP A 356 -8.38 -10.72 -3.70
CA TRP A 356 -9.74 -10.19 -3.67
C TRP A 356 -9.79 -8.67 -3.88
N HIS A 357 -8.83 -7.92 -3.34
CA HIS A 357 -8.77 -6.46 -3.43
C HIS A 357 -8.60 -6.00 -4.89
N SER A 358 -7.65 -6.61 -5.61
CA SER A 358 -7.36 -6.26 -7.01
C SER A 358 -8.54 -6.56 -7.95
N ILE A 359 -9.25 -7.67 -7.70
CA ILE A 359 -10.39 -8.11 -8.53
C ILE A 359 -11.69 -7.38 -8.16
N LEU A 360 -11.86 -6.98 -6.91
CA LEU A 360 -13.04 -6.24 -6.46
C LEU A 360 -12.95 -4.75 -6.81
N HIS A 361 -11.75 -4.16 -6.81
CA HIS A 361 -11.53 -2.85 -7.42
C HIS A 361 -12.04 -2.87 -8.87
N PHE A 362 -11.82 -3.98 -9.58
CA PHE A 362 -12.36 -4.24 -10.92
C PHE A 362 -13.89 -4.38 -10.96
N ARG A 363 -14.52 -5.06 -9.98
CA ARG A 363 -16.00 -5.20 -9.89
C ARG A 363 -16.70 -3.90 -9.50
N LEU A 364 -16.12 -3.11 -8.60
CA LEU A 364 -16.61 -1.75 -8.28
C LEU A 364 -16.43 -0.82 -9.48
N TYR A 365 -15.34 -0.96 -10.24
CA TYR A 365 -15.15 -0.28 -11.52
C TYR A 365 -16.23 -0.68 -12.55
N PHE A 366 -16.55 -1.96 -12.64
CA PHE A 366 -17.62 -2.47 -13.50
C PHE A 366 -19.00 -2.01 -13.04
N MET A 367 -19.23 -1.87 -11.72
CA MET A 367 -20.47 -1.33 -11.18
C MET A 367 -20.59 0.17 -11.41
N TRP A 368 -19.48 0.93 -11.31
CA TRP A 368 -19.41 2.33 -11.71
C TRP A 368 -19.65 2.50 -13.20
N TRP A 369 -18.99 1.68 -14.05
CA TRP A 369 -19.21 1.64 -15.49
C TRP A 369 -20.66 1.29 -15.85
N ASN A 370 -21.23 0.26 -15.22
CA ASN A 370 -22.63 -0.12 -15.44
C ASN A 370 -23.62 0.93 -14.91
N CYS A 371 -23.32 1.66 -13.83
CA CYS A 371 -24.17 2.76 -13.35
C CYS A 371 -24.07 4.03 -14.20
N VAL A 372 -22.94 4.27 -14.87
CA VAL A 372 -22.68 5.50 -15.64
C VAL A 372 -22.96 5.32 -17.15
N VAL A 373 -22.83 4.09 -17.67
CA VAL A 373 -22.87 3.81 -19.12
C VAL A 373 -24.08 2.98 -19.56
N LYS A 374 -24.69 2.17 -18.68
CA LYS A 374 -25.89 1.38 -19.04
C LYS A 374 -27.06 1.71 -18.11
N SER A 375 -28.22 2.00 -18.71
CA SER A 375 -29.46 2.26 -17.98
C SER A 375 -29.73 1.26 -16.84
N PRO A 376 -30.35 1.71 -15.73
CA PRO A 376 -30.54 0.94 -14.50
C PRO A 376 -31.36 -0.36 -14.63
N LEU A 377 -31.98 -0.62 -15.79
CA LEU A 377 -32.79 -1.82 -16.07
C LEU A 377 -31.95 -3.10 -16.30
N LEU A 378 -30.67 -2.99 -16.67
CA LEU A 378 -29.82 -4.16 -16.95
C LEU A 378 -29.16 -4.78 -15.70
N VAL A 379 -29.24 -4.11 -14.54
CA VAL A 379 -28.64 -4.58 -13.27
C VAL A 379 -29.40 -5.78 -12.71
N ILE A 380 -30.68 -5.93 -13.03
CA ILE A 380 -31.52 -7.02 -12.50
C ILE A 380 -31.31 -8.33 -13.31
N LEU A 381 -31.05 -8.24 -14.62
CA LEU A 381 -30.89 -9.42 -15.47
C LEU A 381 -29.53 -10.13 -15.34
N TRP A 382 -28.49 -9.42 -14.87
CA TRP A 382 -27.14 -10.00 -14.71
C TRP A 382 -26.95 -10.83 -13.43
N PHE A 383 -27.88 -10.73 -12.47
CA PHE A 383 -27.85 -11.53 -11.23
C PHE A 383 -28.41 -12.96 -11.41
N HIS A 384 -28.93 -13.32 -12.59
CA HIS A 384 -29.61 -14.61 -12.82
C HIS A 384 -29.12 -15.43 -14.03
N SER A 385 -28.09 -15.00 -14.76
CA SER A 385 -27.57 -15.79 -15.89
C SER A 385 -26.22 -16.46 -15.56
N PRO A 386 -26.09 -17.79 -15.71
CA PRO A 386 -24.79 -18.45 -15.73
C PRO A 386 -24.10 -18.12 -17.06
N ILE A 387 -22.94 -17.45 -17.01
CA ILE A 387 -22.15 -17.18 -18.21
C ILE A 387 -21.28 -18.40 -18.49
N SER A 388 -21.74 -19.23 -19.44
CA SER A 388 -20.88 -20.14 -20.21
C SER A 388 -20.09 -19.30 -21.22
N LEU A 389 -18.77 -19.45 -21.23
CA LEU A 389 -17.93 -19.04 -22.35
C LEU A 389 -17.78 -20.25 -23.26
N SER A 390 -18.51 -20.30 -24.37
CA SER A 390 -18.22 -21.24 -25.45
C SER A 390 -17.03 -20.72 -26.26
N PRO A 391 -16.07 -21.59 -26.63
CA PRO A 391 -15.02 -21.24 -27.56
C PRO A 391 -15.54 -21.33 -29.00
N ASP A 392 -15.06 -20.39 -29.81
CA ASP A 392 -14.88 -20.43 -31.25
C ASP A 392 -16.11 -20.63 -32.17
N SER A 393 -16.37 -19.57 -32.93
CA SER A 393 -17.06 -19.60 -34.21
C SER A 393 -16.03 -19.51 -35.32
N SER A 394 -15.82 -20.64 -35.98
CA SER A 394 -15.46 -20.76 -37.40
C SER A 394 -16.11 -22.03 -37.91
#